data_AF-A0A2H0T7D7-F1
#
_entry.id   AF-A0A2H0T7D7-F1
#
_cell.length_a   1.000
_cell.length_b   1.000
_cell.length_c   1.000
_cell.angle_alpha   90.00
_cell.angle_beta   90.00
_cell.angle_gamma   90.00
#
_symmetry.space_group_name_H-M   'P 1'
#
loop_
_entity.id
_entity.type
_entity.pdbx_description
1 polymer ?
#
loop_
_entity_poly.entity_id
_entity_poly.type
_entity_poly.pdbx_seq_one_letter_code
_entity_poly.pdbx_strand_id
1 'polypeptide(L)'
;VSEQNKDLPWNERKQEALERIKIMQGPTLWVKSADVISNVSELLDDYGHDGDDVFSRFNAPKKDIIANYIAVLRALIERWEEFENPLVADLEGLVVEVGLI
;
A
#
# COMPACT_ATOMS: atom_id res chain seq x y z
N VAL A 1 11.64 0.28 2.37
CA VAL A 1 12.25 0.96 3.55
C VAL A 1 11.21 0.99 4.65
N SER A 2 11.54 0.36 5.79
CA SER A 2 10.65 0.10 6.93
C SER A 2 10.29 1.37 7.72
N GLU A 3 9.18 1.28 8.47
CA GLU A 3 8.72 2.32 9.41
C GLU A 3 9.81 2.62 10.46
N GLN A 4 10.15 3.91 10.62
CA GLN A 4 11.30 4.36 11.42
C GLN A 4 11.00 4.51 12.91
N ASN A 5 9.74 4.70 13.29
CA ASN A 5 9.36 4.88 14.68
C ASN A 5 8.14 4.01 15.01
N LYS A 6 8.36 2.91 15.74
CA LYS A 6 7.30 1.97 16.15
C LYS A 6 6.49 2.47 17.35
N ASP A 7 6.93 3.53 18.01
CA ASP A 7 6.31 4.08 19.21
C ASP A 7 5.14 5.04 18.89
N LEU A 8 4.98 5.43 17.61
CA LEU A 8 3.89 6.28 17.16
C LEU A 8 2.58 5.50 16.95
N PRO A 9 1.42 6.12 17.22
CA PRO A 9 0.11 5.56 16.88
C PRO A 9 0.04 5.11 15.43
N TRP A 10 -0.72 4.04 15.17
CA TRP A 10 -0.83 3.44 13.83
C TRP A 10 -1.19 4.48 12.75
N ASN A 11 -2.16 5.35 13.01
CA ASN A 11 -2.57 6.43 12.11
C ASN A 11 -1.41 7.39 11.77
N GLU A 12 -0.63 7.80 12.77
CA GLU A 12 0.49 8.72 12.59
C GLU A 12 1.60 8.09 11.73
N ARG A 13 1.93 6.81 11.99
CA ARG A 13 2.90 6.07 11.17
C ARG A 13 2.48 5.96 9.70
N LYS A 14 1.17 5.79 9.45
CA LYS A 14 0.62 5.71 8.09
C LYS A 14 0.63 7.06 7.38
N GLN A 15 0.31 8.14 8.09
CA GLN A 15 0.42 9.48 7.55
C GLN A 15 1.86 9.83 7.16
N GLU A 16 2.83 9.53 8.02
CA GLU A 16 4.25 9.72 7.67
C GLU A 16 4.66 8.90 6.44
N ALA A 17 4.15 7.67 6.31
CA ALA A 17 4.46 6.84 5.15
C ALA A 17 3.93 7.46 3.86
N LEU A 18 2.74 8.05 3.88
CA LEU A 18 2.16 8.77 2.73
C LEU A 18 2.96 10.03 2.38
N GLU A 19 3.33 10.84 3.38
CA GLU A 19 4.15 12.03 3.13
C GLU A 19 5.52 11.68 2.56
N ARG A 20 6.12 10.56 2.99
CA ARG A 20 7.35 10.07 2.41
C ARG A 20 7.20 9.71 0.94
N ILE A 21 6.09 9.08 0.53
CA ILE A 21 5.87 8.69 -0.88
C ILE A 21 5.86 9.92 -1.79
N LYS A 22 5.22 11.01 -1.38
CA LYS A 22 5.14 12.25 -2.18
C LYS A 22 6.50 12.82 -2.58
N ILE A 23 7.52 12.61 -1.74
CA ILE A 23 8.89 13.11 -1.98
C ILE A 23 9.85 12.05 -2.53
N MET A 24 9.41 10.80 -2.71
CA MET A 24 10.25 9.73 -3.27
C MET A 24 10.53 9.96 -4.76
N GLN A 25 11.74 9.63 -5.19
CA GLN A 25 12.16 9.73 -6.58
C GLN A 25 13.08 8.58 -6.96
N GLY A 26 13.19 8.35 -8.27
CA GLY A 26 14.16 7.43 -8.85
C GLY A 26 14.07 6.03 -8.23
N PRO A 27 15.22 5.37 -7.93
CA PRO A 27 15.25 3.99 -7.46
C PRO A 27 14.40 3.71 -6.20
N THR A 28 14.26 4.69 -5.31
CA THR A 28 13.47 4.52 -4.08
C THR A 28 11.99 4.35 -4.38
N LEU A 29 11.45 5.12 -5.33
CA LEU A 29 10.05 5.02 -5.74
C LEU A 29 9.77 3.67 -6.42
N TRP A 30 10.71 3.19 -7.25
CA TRP A 30 10.65 1.86 -7.87
C TRP A 30 10.58 0.73 -6.84
N VAL A 31 11.54 0.71 -5.92
CA VAL A 31 11.60 -0.31 -4.86
C VAL A 31 10.35 -0.25 -4.00
N LYS A 32 9.85 0.95 -3.68
CA LYS A 32 8.63 1.08 -2.88
C LYS A 32 7.39 0.57 -3.62
N SER A 33 7.30 0.82 -4.93
CA SER A 33 6.19 0.34 -5.76
C SER A 33 6.16 -1.17 -5.82
N ALA A 34 7.31 -1.81 -6.07
CA ALA A 34 7.42 -3.27 -6.10
C ALA A 34 7.08 -3.91 -4.74
N ASP A 35 7.57 -3.32 -3.63
CA ASP A 35 7.24 -3.74 -2.26
C ASP A 35 5.72 -3.66 -2.00
N VAL A 36 5.06 -2.58 -2.42
CA VAL A 36 3.61 -2.43 -2.24
C VAL A 36 2.84 -3.43 -3.09
N ILE A 37 3.20 -3.61 -4.36
CA ILE A 37 2.57 -4.60 -5.25
C ILE A 37 2.65 -6.00 -4.64
N SER A 38 3.83 -6.41 -4.18
CA SER A 38 4.03 -7.72 -3.57
C SER A 38 3.16 -7.90 -2.32
N ASN A 39 3.20 -6.93 -1.40
CA ASN A 39 2.48 -7.03 -0.12
C ASN A 39 0.94 -7.00 -0.30
N VAL A 40 0.44 -6.25 -1.28
CA VAL A 40 -1.00 -6.21 -1.57
C VAL A 40 -1.45 -7.48 -2.29
N SER A 41 -0.65 -7.99 -3.22
CA SER A 41 -0.96 -9.24 -3.92
C SER A 41 -1.03 -10.42 -2.93
N GLU A 42 -0.10 -10.49 -1.98
CA GLU A 42 -0.12 -11.49 -0.89
C GLU A 42 -1.37 -11.34 -0.01
N LEU A 43 -1.77 -10.12 0.34
CA LEU A 43 -3.01 -9.89 1.09
C LEU A 43 -4.25 -10.38 0.33
N LEU A 44 -4.33 -10.14 -0.98
CA LEU A 44 -5.45 -10.57 -1.82
C LEU A 44 -5.49 -12.09 -1.96
N ASP A 45 -4.33 -12.73 -2.11
CA ASP A 45 -4.22 -14.19 -2.16
C ASP A 45 -4.66 -14.81 -0.83
N ASP A 46 -4.14 -14.30 0.30
CA ASP A 46 -4.54 -14.73 1.64
C ASP A 46 -6.05 -14.53 1.87
N TYR A 47 -6.61 -13.40 1.41
CA TYR A 47 -8.05 -13.16 1.47
C TYR A 47 -8.84 -14.17 0.63
N GLY A 48 -8.33 -14.56 -0.53
CA GLY A 48 -8.94 -15.60 -1.36
C GLY A 48 -9.00 -16.97 -0.68
N HIS A 49 -8.03 -17.28 0.18
CA HIS A 49 -7.95 -18.53 0.92
C HIS A 49 -8.73 -18.51 2.25
N ASP A 50 -8.54 -17.46 3.05
CA ASP A 50 -8.99 -17.37 4.45
C ASP A 50 -10.12 -16.34 4.67
N GLY A 51 -10.50 -15.57 3.64
CA GLY A 51 -11.51 -14.52 3.73
C GLY A 51 -11.12 -13.42 4.71
N ASP A 52 -12.08 -12.96 5.51
CA ASP A 52 -11.87 -11.86 6.47
C ASP A 52 -10.89 -12.21 7.59
N ASP A 53 -10.58 -13.49 7.83
CA ASP A 53 -9.68 -13.93 8.90
C ASP A 53 -8.24 -13.44 8.69
N VAL A 54 -7.84 -13.15 7.45
CA VAL A 54 -6.53 -12.52 7.14
C VAL A 54 -6.36 -11.20 7.87
N PHE A 55 -7.45 -10.47 8.14
CA PHE A 55 -7.37 -9.17 8.80
C PHE A 55 -7.09 -9.28 10.31
N SER A 56 -7.24 -10.48 10.89
CA SER A 56 -6.96 -10.72 12.32
C SER A 56 -5.48 -10.54 12.69
N ARG A 57 -4.56 -10.64 11.70
CA ARG A 57 -3.12 -10.40 11.88
C ARG A 57 -2.75 -8.92 12.04
N PHE A 58 -3.70 -8.00 11.80
CA PHE A 58 -3.47 -6.56 11.87
C PHE A 58 -4.00 -5.97 13.18
N ASN A 59 -3.34 -4.92 13.65
CA ASN A 59 -3.75 -4.19 14.86
C ASN A 59 -4.81 -3.10 14.59
N ALA A 60 -5.45 -3.10 13.43
CA ALA A 60 -6.46 -2.11 13.05
C ALA A 60 -7.63 -2.80 12.32
N PRO A 61 -8.85 -2.22 12.36
CA PRO A 61 -10.01 -2.75 11.66
C PRO A 61 -9.78 -2.94 10.16
N LYS A 62 -10.36 -3.99 9.57
CA LYS A 62 -10.33 -4.30 8.12
C LYS A 62 -10.52 -3.05 7.24
N LYS A 63 -11.55 -2.24 7.52
CA LYS A 63 -11.84 -1.01 6.78
C LYS A 63 -10.68 -0.03 6.75
N ASP A 64 -9.94 0.08 7.86
CA ASP A 64 -8.84 1.03 8.01
C ASP A 64 -7.59 0.48 7.30
N ILE A 65 -7.39 -0.84 7.33
CA ILE A 65 -6.35 -1.53 6.56
C ILE A 65 -6.56 -1.32 5.06
N ILE A 66 -7.78 -1.59 4.56
CA ILE A 66 -8.16 -1.39 3.16
C ILE A 66 -7.98 0.07 2.75
N ALA A 67 -8.51 1.02 3.53
CA ALA A 67 -8.37 2.44 3.26
C ALA A 67 -6.90 2.87 3.19
N ASN A 68 -6.05 2.35 4.07
CA ASN A 68 -4.62 2.62 4.05
C ASN A 68 -3.93 2.06 2.81
N TYR A 69 -4.21 0.82 2.39
CA TYR A 69 -3.64 0.26 1.17
C TYR A 69 -4.07 1.05 -0.06
N ILE A 70 -5.34 1.42 -0.18
CA ILE A 70 -5.85 2.26 -1.27
C ILE A 70 -5.14 3.62 -1.27
N ALA A 71 -4.97 4.26 -0.10
CA ALA A 71 -4.26 5.54 0.00
C ALA A 71 -2.80 5.44 -0.47
N VAL A 72 -2.10 4.37 -0.08
CA VAL A 72 -0.71 4.13 -0.50
C VAL A 72 -0.61 3.87 -2.00
N LEU A 73 -1.48 3.03 -2.56
CA LEU A 73 -1.51 2.75 -4.00
C LEU A 73 -1.77 4.01 -4.81
N ARG A 74 -2.75 4.83 -4.42
CA ARG A 74 -3.05 6.12 -5.07
C ARG A 74 -1.89 7.10 -4.98
N ALA A 75 -1.24 7.22 -3.83
CA ALA A 75 -0.08 8.10 -3.68
C ALA A 75 1.09 7.67 -4.57
N LEU A 76 1.27 6.36 -4.80
CA LEU A 76 2.28 5.85 -5.73
C LEU A 76 1.89 6.15 -7.19
N ILE A 77 0.64 5.91 -7.58
CA ILE A 77 0.12 6.22 -8.93
C ILE A 77 0.31 7.72 -9.24
N GLU A 78 -0.13 8.60 -8.34
CA GLU A 78 0.03 10.05 -8.47
C GLU A 78 1.52 10.41 -8.65
N ARG A 79 2.40 9.75 -7.90
CA ARG A 79 3.83 10.03 -8.01
C ARG A 79 4.47 9.53 -9.31
N TRP A 80 3.84 8.58 -9.98
CA TRP A 80 4.22 8.11 -11.31
C TRP A 80 3.55 8.89 -12.45
N GLU A 81 2.56 9.77 -12.22
CA GLU A 81 2.02 10.61 -13.31
C GLU A 81 3.09 11.49 -13.95
N GLU A 82 4.15 11.81 -13.20
CA GLU A 82 5.31 12.55 -13.68
C GLU A 82 6.28 11.70 -14.53
N PHE A 83 6.14 10.37 -14.58
CA PHE A 83 7.13 9.44 -15.17
C PHE A 83 6.47 8.18 -15.78
N GLU A 84 6.80 7.83 -17.03
CA GLU A 84 6.33 6.56 -17.62
C GLU A 84 6.87 5.36 -16.82
N ASN A 85 5.98 4.54 -16.27
CA ASN A 85 6.35 3.35 -15.50
C ASN A 85 5.40 2.16 -15.78
N PRO A 86 5.93 0.98 -16.19
CA PRO A 86 5.13 -0.22 -16.44
C PRO A 86 4.33 -0.71 -15.22
N LEU A 87 4.75 -0.40 -14.00
CA LEU A 87 4.09 -0.82 -12.76
C LEU A 87 2.78 -0.05 -12.47
N VAL A 88 2.49 1.04 -13.17
CA VAL A 88 1.28 1.84 -12.94
C VAL A 88 0.02 1.01 -13.18
N ALA A 89 0.01 0.20 -14.24
CA ALA A 89 -1.12 -0.67 -14.55
C ALA A 89 -1.39 -1.69 -13.43
N ASP A 90 -0.33 -2.28 -12.85
CA ASP A 90 -0.44 -3.19 -11.71
C ASP A 90 -1.00 -2.46 -10.48
N LEU A 91 -0.49 -1.25 -10.18
CA LEU A 91 -0.98 -0.44 -9.07
C LEU A 91 -2.48 -0.10 -9.23
N GLU A 92 -2.91 0.30 -10.42
CA GLU A 92 -4.31 0.61 -10.73
C GLU A 92 -5.21 -0.62 -10.59
N GLY A 93 -4.77 -1.79 -11.09
CA GLY A 93 -5.48 -3.05 -10.92
C GLY A 93 -5.69 -3.40 -9.45
N LEU A 94 -4.63 -3.27 -8.65
CA LEU A 94 -4.68 -3.53 -7.21
C LEU A 94 -5.60 -2.56 -6.45
N VAL A 95 -5.75 -1.29 -6.89
CA VAL A 95 -6.74 -0.37 -6.28
C VAL A 95 -8.15 -0.89 -6.45
N VAL A 96 -8.47 -1.47 -7.61
CA VAL A 96 -9.78 -2.05 -7.89
C VAL A 96 -9.97 -3.31 -7.05
N GLU A 97 -9.03 -4.24 -7.09
CA GLU A 97 -9.13 -5.53 -6.39
C GLU A 97 -9.26 -5.37 -4.88
N VAL A 98 -8.46 -4.50 -4.27
CA VAL A 98 -8.56 -4.18 -2.83
C VAL A 98 -9.88 -3.51 -2.48
N GLY A 99 -10.50 -2.78 -3.41
CA GLY A 99 -11.81 -2.16 -3.21
C GLY A 99 -12.98 -3.16 -3.23
N LEU A 100 -12.75 -4.40 -3.66
CA LEU A 100 -13.76 -5.45 -3.78
C LEU A 100 -13.81 -6.38 -2.57
N ILE A 101 -12.81 -6.36 -1.68
CA ILE A 101 -12.68 -7.28 -0.55
C ILE A 101 -13.28 -6.76 0.76
#